data_AF-A0AA94KV66-F1
#
_entry.id   AF-A0AA94KV66-F1
#
_cell.length_a   1.000
_cell.length_b   1.000
_cell.length_c   1.000
_cell.angle_alpha   90.00
_cell.angle_beta   90.00
_cell.angle_gamma   90.00
#
_symmetry.space_group_name_H-M   'P 1'
#
loop_
_entity.id
_entity.type
_entity.pdbx_description
1 polymer ?
#
loop_
_entity_poly.entity_id
_entity_poly.type
_entity_poly.pdbx_seq_one_letter_code
_entity_poly.pdbx_strand_id
1 'polypeptide(L)'
;MRKLFEAVPSVNNGITFCASSYGSSPDNDLFEIIDVAKERIHFVHARNMKWTGELSFQEVSHSVHDDSLDMVSIIDKLVASGVDVPIRPDHGRMIWGETGRPGYGLYDRALAATYLNGILDTLKK
;
A
#
# COMPACT_ATOMS: atom_id res chain seq x y z
N MET A 1 12.74 -1.11 10.73
CA MET A 1 12.30 -2.51 10.56
C MET A 1 13.21 -3.50 11.28
N ARG A 2 14.48 -3.61 10.90
CA ARG A 2 15.43 -4.63 11.43
C ARG A 2 15.46 -4.72 12.96
N LYS A 3 15.57 -3.57 13.65
CA LYS A 3 15.48 -3.48 15.12
C LYS A 3 14.22 -4.09 15.72
N LEU A 4 13.05 -3.95 15.08
CA LEU A 4 11.79 -4.54 15.55
C LEU A 4 11.85 -6.07 15.51
N PHE A 5 12.39 -6.62 14.42
CA PHE A 5 12.48 -8.08 14.24
C PHE A 5 13.61 -8.70 15.07
N GLU A 6 14.71 -7.99 15.28
CA GLU A 6 15.79 -8.41 16.18
C GLU A 6 15.34 -8.45 17.64
N ALA A 7 14.53 -7.48 18.08
CA ALA A 7 14.03 -7.42 19.45
C ALA A 7 13.12 -8.61 19.80
N VAL A 8 12.34 -9.10 18.83
CA VAL A 8 11.48 -10.29 18.99
C VAL A 8 11.55 -11.14 17.71
N PRO A 9 12.45 -12.15 17.64
CA PRO A 9 12.74 -12.92 16.43
C PRO A 9 11.70 -14.00 16.13
N SER A 10 10.42 -13.77 16.45
CA SER A 10 9.31 -14.69 16.14
C SER A 10 8.60 -14.24 14.87
N VAL A 11 8.28 -15.13 13.94
CA VAL A 11 7.53 -14.79 12.70
C VAL A 11 6.18 -14.12 12.97
N ASN A 12 5.59 -14.35 14.15
CA ASN A 12 4.35 -13.71 14.59
C ASN A 12 4.53 -12.20 14.87
N ASN A 13 5.76 -11.75 15.13
CA ASN A 13 6.13 -10.34 15.17
C ASN A 13 6.39 -9.84 13.74
N GLY A 14 5.29 -9.51 13.06
CA GLY A 14 5.29 -8.97 11.71
C GLY A 14 4.66 -7.58 11.63
N ILE A 15 4.45 -7.13 10.40
CA ILE A 15 3.90 -5.81 10.10
C ILE A 15 2.71 -5.90 9.15
N THR A 16 1.90 -4.84 9.17
CA THR A 16 1.09 -4.48 8.00
C THR A 16 1.93 -3.58 7.11
N PHE A 17 2.13 -3.97 5.84
CA PHE A 17 2.77 -3.11 4.87
C PHE A 17 1.75 -2.12 4.32
N CYS A 18 1.86 -0.85 4.73
CA CYS A 18 1.00 0.23 4.23
C CYS A 18 1.81 1.12 3.28
N ALA A 19 1.56 0.96 1.98
CA ALA A 19 2.36 1.56 0.92
C ALA A 19 2.50 3.08 1.10
N SER A 20 1.39 3.81 1.19
CA SER A 20 1.41 5.26 1.40
C SER A 20 1.90 5.72 2.77
N SER A 21 1.78 4.92 3.83
CA SER A 21 2.30 5.34 5.14
C SER A 21 3.83 5.26 5.17
N TYR A 22 4.42 4.23 4.56
CA TYR A 22 5.87 4.20 4.39
C TYR A 22 6.31 5.19 3.31
N GLY A 23 5.59 5.27 2.20
CA GLY A 23 5.91 6.11 1.05
C GLY A 23 5.67 7.61 1.25
N SER A 24 5.07 8.03 2.37
CA SER A 24 4.92 9.46 2.66
C SER A 24 6.24 10.17 2.89
N SER A 25 7.29 9.43 3.27
CA SER A 25 8.66 9.94 3.25
C SER A 25 9.36 9.48 1.97
N PRO A 26 9.91 10.39 1.16
CA PRO A 26 10.69 10.02 -0.03
C PRO A 26 11.99 9.27 0.33
N ASP A 27 12.46 9.37 1.57
CA ASP A 27 13.65 8.67 2.06
C ASP A 27 13.42 7.16 2.28
N ASN A 28 12.17 6.70 2.27
CA ASN A 28 11.85 5.29 2.44
C ASN A 28 11.84 4.56 1.10
N ASP A 29 12.76 3.61 0.94
CA ASP A 29 12.70 2.64 -0.16
C ASP A 29 11.69 1.53 0.17
N LEU A 30 10.54 1.58 -0.53
CA LEU A 30 9.48 0.58 -0.36
C LEU A 30 9.90 -0.82 -0.80
N PHE A 31 10.77 -0.94 -1.81
CA PHE A 31 11.25 -2.22 -2.31
C PHE A 31 12.22 -2.86 -1.30
N GLU A 32 13.13 -2.07 -0.71
CA GLU A 32 13.99 -2.55 0.38
C GLU A 32 13.15 -2.96 1.59
N ILE A 33 12.15 -2.16 1.96
CA ILE A 33 11.22 -2.50 3.04
C ILE A 33 10.56 -3.86 2.79
N ILE A 34 10.06 -4.11 1.57
CA ILE A 34 9.47 -5.40 1.21
C ILE A 34 10.51 -6.51 1.33
N ASP A 35 11.73 -6.32 0.81
CA ASP A 35 12.79 -7.34 0.90
C ASP A 35 13.14 -7.72 2.34
N VAL A 36 13.20 -6.72 3.23
CA VAL A 36 13.48 -6.92 4.65
C VAL A 36 12.33 -7.59 5.38
N ALA A 37 11.09 -7.33 4.97
CA ALA A 37 9.90 -7.73 5.72
C ALA A 37 9.11 -8.88 5.08
N LYS A 38 9.41 -9.34 3.86
CA LYS A 38 8.58 -10.28 3.08
C LYS A 38 8.07 -11.52 3.84
N GLU A 39 8.88 -12.12 4.70
CA GLU A 39 8.48 -13.30 5.52
C GLU A 39 7.60 -12.93 6.73
N ARG A 40 7.37 -11.64 6.96
CA ARG A 40 6.75 -11.04 8.14
C ARG A 40 5.74 -9.95 7.77
N ILE A 41 5.40 -9.81 6.49
CA ILE A 41 4.26 -9.00 6.05
C ILE A 41 3.03 -9.89 6.19
N HIS A 42 2.15 -9.56 7.14
CA HIS A 42 0.94 -10.35 7.43
C HIS A 42 -0.33 -9.71 6.86
N PHE A 43 -0.24 -8.46 6.41
CA PHE A 43 -1.35 -7.73 5.84
C PHE A 43 -0.84 -6.57 4.96
N VAL A 44 -1.59 -6.20 3.93
CA VAL A 44 -1.23 -5.10 3.02
C VAL A 44 -2.35 -4.06 2.95
N HIS A 45 -1.96 -2.79 3.14
CA HIS A 45 -2.75 -1.62 2.76
C HIS A 45 -2.14 -1.04 1.50
N ALA A 46 -2.82 -1.25 0.37
CA ALA A 46 -2.42 -0.70 -0.91
C ALA A 46 -3.31 0.51 -1.20
N ARG A 47 -2.92 1.67 -0.65
CA ARG A 47 -3.40 2.99 -1.06
C ARG A 47 -2.25 3.79 -1.64
N ASN A 48 -2.60 4.88 -2.32
CA ASN A 48 -1.65 5.71 -3.02
C ASN A 48 -1.73 7.18 -2.52
N MET A 49 -0.63 7.93 -2.67
CA MET A 49 -0.51 9.29 -2.15
C MET A 49 0.47 10.15 -2.95
N LYS A 50 0.13 11.44 -3.12
CA LYS A 50 0.91 12.38 -3.92
C LYS A 50 1.64 13.37 -3.05
N TRP A 51 2.96 13.50 -3.21
CA TRP A 51 3.72 14.54 -2.52
C TRP A 51 3.29 15.93 -3.03
N THR A 52 3.05 16.84 -2.11
CA THR A 52 2.64 18.23 -2.37
C THR A 52 3.64 19.24 -1.80
N GLY A 53 4.67 18.78 -1.10
CA GLY A 53 5.77 19.56 -0.56
C GLY A 53 6.75 18.68 0.20
N GLU A 54 7.77 19.28 0.83
CA GLU A 54 8.87 18.56 1.50
C GLU A 54 8.39 17.60 2.60
N LEU A 55 7.45 18.03 3.43
CA LEU A 55 6.82 17.22 4.50
C LEU A 55 5.30 17.22 4.36
N SER A 56 4.82 17.25 3.11
CA SER A 56 3.40 17.37 2.79
C SER A 56 3.00 16.44 1.67
N PHE A 57 1.87 15.77 1.84
CA PHE A 57 1.25 14.92 0.84
C PHE A 57 -0.27 14.99 0.94
N GLN A 58 -0.94 14.49 -0.08
CA GLN A 58 -2.39 14.26 -0.08
C GLN A 58 -2.70 12.84 -0.56
N GLU A 59 -3.77 12.26 -0.04
CA GLU A 59 -4.30 10.99 -0.56
C GLU A 59 -5.00 11.25 -1.90
N VAL A 60 -4.76 10.37 -2.88
CA VAL A 60 -5.37 10.46 -4.21
C VAL A 60 -5.96 9.11 -4.62
N SER A 61 -6.33 8.96 -5.89
CA SER A 61 -6.83 7.68 -6.40
C SER A 61 -5.70 6.64 -6.43
N HIS A 62 -6.05 5.37 -6.46
CA HIS A 62 -5.07 4.27 -6.53
C HIS A 62 -4.38 4.13 -7.89
N SER A 63 -4.84 4.86 -8.90
CA SER A 63 -4.26 4.85 -10.25
C SER A 63 -2.81 5.32 -10.22
N VAL A 64 -1.93 4.63 -10.96
CA VAL A 64 -0.53 5.06 -11.14
C VAL A 64 -0.39 6.41 -11.84
N HIS A 65 -1.43 6.86 -12.57
CA HIS A 65 -1.38 8.12 -13.31
C HIS A 65 -1.66 9.36 -12.45
N ASP A 66 -2.28 9.17 -11.29
CA ASP A 66 -2.68 10.29 -10.44
C ASP A 66 -1.59 10.66 -9.40
N ASP A 67 -0.45 9.95 -9.38
CA ASP A 67 0.25 9.75 -8.13
C ASP A 67 1.79 9.73 -8.11
N SER A 68 2.38 9.57 -6.92
CA SER A 68 3.82 9.49 -6.63
C SER A 68 4.34 8.08 -6.37
N LEU A 69 3.50 7.10 -5.98
CA LEU A 69 3.92 5.70 -5.85
C LEU A 69 3.46 4.88 -7.05
N ASP A 70 4.38 4.10 -7.60
CA ASP A 70 4.07 3.10 -8.63
C ASP A 70 3.43 1.87 -7.99
N MET A 71 2.10 1.91 -7.85
CA MET A 71 1.33 0.83 -7.26
C MET A 71 1.49 -0.50 -8.02
N VAL A 72 1.67 -0.47 -9.35
CA VAL A 72 1.84 -1.70 -10.13
C VAL A 72 3.16 -2.36 -9.75
N SER A 73 4.26 -1.61 -9.75
CA SER A 73 5.59 -2.11 -9.37
C SER A 73 5.64 -2.56 -7.90
N ILE A 74 4.95 -1.88 -6.99
CA ILE A 74 4.86 -2.29 -5.57
C ILE A 74 4.14 -3.63 -5.42
N ILE A 75 3.00 -3.80 -6.10
CA ILE A 75 2.24 -5.07 -6.05
C ILE A 75 3.04 -6.19 -6.72
N ASP A 76 3.69 -5.92 -7.85
CA ASP A 76 4.59 -6.88 -8.52
C ASP A 76 5.72 -7.32 -7.58
N LYS A 77 6.38 -6.38 -6.89
CA LYS A 77 7.43 -6.71 -5.92
C LYS A 77 6.90 -7.59 -4.78
N LEU A 78 5.71 -7.31 -4.25
CA LEU A 78 5.09 -8.15 -3.21
C LEU A 78 4.85 -9.57 -3.71
N VAL A 79 4.24 -9.72 -4.90
CA VAL A 79 3.96 -11.02 -5.52
C VAL A 79 5.27 -11.78 -5.80
N ALA A 80 6.25 -11.14 -6.45
CA ALA A 80 7.54 -11.74 -6.76
C ALA A 80 8.36 -12.12 -5.50
N SER A 81 8.09 -11.45 -4.37
CA SER A 81 8.71 -11.78 -3.07
C SER A 81 8.00 -12.92 -2.33
N GLY A 82 6.93 -13.50 -2.90
CA GLY A 82 6.15 -14.58 -2.30
C GLY A 82 5.18 -14.13 -1.22
N VAL A 83 4.85 -12.83 -1.16
CA VAL A 83 3.91 -12.29 -0.19
C VAL A 83 2.48 -12.59 -0.66
N ASP A 84 1.86 -13.61 -0.07
CA ASP A 84 0.47 -14.02 -0.35
C ASP A 84 -0.38 -13.87 0.93
N VAL A 85 -0.79 -12.62 1.20
CA VAL A 85 -1.56 -12.26 2.40
C VAL A 85 -2.75 -11.37 2.02
N PRO A 86 -3.74 -11.19 2.91
CA PRO A 86 -4.86 -10.30 2.62
C PRO A 86 -4.38 -8.88 2.29
N ILE A 87 -5.07 -8.25 1.35
CA ILE A 87 -4.80 -6.90 0.88
C ILE A 87 -6.11 -6.11 0.86
N ARG A 88 -6.04 -4.83 1.25
CA ARG A 88 -7.16 -3.90 1.11
C ARG A 88 -6.72 -2.58 0.48
N PRO A 89 -7.63 -1.86 -0.20
CA PRO A 89 -7.36 -0.53 -0.76
C PRO A 89 -7.14 0.56 0.29
N ASP A 90 -7.33 0.26 1.57
CA ASP A 90 -7.20 1.20 2.68
C ASP A 90 -8.17 2.40 2.64
N HIS A 91 -7.69 3.58 2.25
CA HIS A 91 -8.47 4.81 2.15
C HIS A 91 -8.80 5.14 0.70
N GLY A 92 -9.88 5.88 0.46
CA GLY A 92 -10.24 6.45 -0.84
C GLY A 92 -10.84 7.84 -0.70
N ARG A 93 -10.84 8.61 -1.78
CA ARG A 93 -11.42 9.96 -1.81
C ARG A 93 -12.93 9.91 -1.62
N MET A 94 -13.48 10.98 -1.07
CA MET A 94 -14.93 11.20 -1.06
C MET A 94 -15.37 11.66 -2.44
N ILE A 95 -16.00 10.77 -3.20
CA ILE A 95 -16.48 11.04 -4.56
C ILE A 95 -18.00 10.93 -4.62
N TRP A 96 -18.61 11.48 -5.67
CA TRP A 96 -20.04 11.32 -5.98
C TRP A 96 -21.00 11.72 -4.84
N GLY A 97 -20.67 12.80 -4.13
CA GLY A 97 -21.49 13.33 -3.04
C GLY A 97 -21.45 12.49 -1.77
N GLU A 98 -20.48 11.58 -1.64
CA GLU A 98 -20.30 10.79 -0.43
C GLU A 98 -19.93 11.66 0.78
N THR A 99 -20.44 11.28 1.94
CA THR A 99 -20.20 11.95 3.22
C THR A 99 -19.86 10.91 4.29
N GLY A 100 -19.25 11.33 5.40
CA GLY A 100 -18.89 10.44 6.50
C GLY A 100 -17.43 10.61 6.92
N ARG A 101 -16.82 9.53 7.44
CA ARG A 101 -15.44 9.56 7.92
C ARG A 101 -14.46 9.70 6.76
N PRO A 102 -13.60 10.74 6.72
CA PRO A 102 -12.62 10.95 5.64
C PRO A 102 -11.82 9.69 5.32
N GLY A 103 -11.67 9.36 4.04
CA GLY A 103 -10.96 8.16 3.60
C GLY A 103 -11.77 6.86 3.61
N TYR A 104 -12.90 6.79 4.34
CA TYR A 104 -13.66 5.56 4.57
C TYR A 104 -14.98 5.48 3.79
N GLY A 105 -15.17 6.35 2.79
CA GLY A 105 -16.25 6.22 1.83
C GLY A 105 -16.20 4.92 1.01
N LEU A 106 -17.34 4.40 0.58
CA LEU A 106 -17.48 3.18 -0.22
C LEU A 106 -16.88 3.33 -1.61
N TYR A 107 -17.14 4.45 -2.29
CA TYR A 107 -17.03 4.49 -3.75
C TYR A 107 -15.61 4.37 -4.28
N ASP A 108 -14.71 5.27 -3.89
CA ASP A 108 -13.33 5.27 -4.39
C ASP A 108 -12.55 4.04 -3.88
N ARG A 109 -12.89 3.54 -2.68
CA ARG A 109 -12.34 2.27 -2.16
C ARG A 109 -12.81 1.05 -2.95
N ALA A 110 -14.05 1.02 -3.43
CA ALA A 110 -14.54 -0.06 -4.27
C ALA A 110 -13.85 -0.04 -5.65
N LEU A 111 -13.69 1.14 -6.26
CA LEU A 111 -12.92 1.29 -7.50
C LEU A 111 -11.48 0.80 -7.31
N ALA A 112 -10.84 1.22 -6.23
CA ALA A 112 -9.50 0.78 -5.87
C ALA A 112 -9.37 -0.73 -5.70
N ALA A 113 -10.33 -1.39 -5.05
CA ALA A 113 -10.33 -2.85 -4.92
C ALA A 113 -10.38 -3.53 -6.30
N THR A 114 -11.21 -3.03 -7.22
CA THR A 114 -11.26 -3.57 -8.59
C THR A 114 -9.97 -3.31 -9.38
N TYR A 115 -9.34 -2.15 -9.18
CA TYR A 115 -8.06 -1.83 -9.78
C TYR A 115 -6.94 -2.77 -9.29
N LEU A 116 -6.86 -3.01 -7.98
CA LEU A 116 -5.91 -3.96 -7.40
C LEU A 116 -6.14 -5.39 -7.90
N ASN A 117 -7.40 -5.82 -8.04
CA ASN A 117 -7.72 -7.11 -8.64
C ASN A 117 -7.21 -7.19 -10.09
N GLY A 118 -7.40 -6.14 -10.90
CA GLY A 118 -6.89 -6.11 -12.28
C GLY A 118 -5.36 -6.23 -12.37
N ILE A 119 -4.63 -5.63 -11.43
CA ILE A 119 -3.18 -5.80 -11.32
C ILE A 119 -2.84 -7.26 -10.97
N LEU A 120 -3.44 -7.81 -9.92
CA LEU A 120 -3.19 -9.17 -9.46
C LEU A 120 -3.52 -10.22 -10.53
N ASP A 121 -4.66 -10.07 -11.21
CA ASP A 121 -5.08 -10.94 -12.31
C ASP A 121 -4.12 -10.88 -13.50
N THR A 122 -3.41 -9.76 -13.69
CA THR A 122 -2.41 -9.62 -14.75
C THR A 122 -1.09 -10.27 -14.37
N LEU A 123 -0.66 -10.11 -13.11
CA LEU A 123 0.62 -10.62 -12.62
C LEU A 123 0.61 -12.13 -12.34
N LYS A 124 -0.53 -12.70 -11.94
CA LYS A 124 -0.68 -14.13 -11.58
C LYS A 124 -1.09 -15.03 -12.76
N LYS A 125 -0.99 -14.55 -14.00
CA LYS A 125 -1.32 -15.30 -15.22
C LYS A 125 -0.31 -16.39 -15.56
#